data_AF-A0A9W6CA59-F1
#
_entry.id   AF-A0A9W6CA59-F1
#
_cell.length_a   1.000
_cell.length_b   1.000
_cell.length_c   1.000
_cell.angle_alpha   90.00
_cell.angle_beta   90.00
_cell.angle_gamma   90.00
#
_symmetry.space_group_name_H-M   'P 1'
#
loop_
_entity.id
_entity.type
_entity.pdbx_description
1 polymer ?
#
loop_
_entity_poly.entity_id
_entity_poly.type
_entity_poly.pdbx_seq_one_letter_code
_entity_poly.pdbx_strand_id
1 'polypeptide(L)'
;MSLTKADSYKNNREKRKKEEKKKKLLFRLKTALAAVIIVLIVVWIGFSGYQKIEESRPRASVTADYSAFEEYLNGLSGTEETE
;
A
#
# COMPACT_ATOMS: atom_id res chain seq x y z
N MET A 1 37.77 -4.08 53.68
CA MET A 1 37.38 -2.74 53.21
C MET A 1 36.91 -2.89 51.76
N SER A 2 35.62 -2.73 51.48
CA SER A 2 35.03 -3.21 50.21
C SER A 2 35.03 -2.14 49.12
N LEU A 3 35.64 -2.47 47.99
CA LEU A 3 35.62 -1.73 46.73
C LEU A 3 34.19 -1.56 46.15
N THR A 4 33.19 -2.19 46.77
CA THR A 4 31.78 -2.25 46.33
C THR A 4 31.10 -0.89 46.23
N LYS A 5 31.46 0.10 47.06
CA LYS A 5 30.89 1.47 46.94
C LYS A 5 31.46 2.24 45.75
N ALA A 6 32.76 2.10 45.49
CA ALA A 6 33.42 2.75 44.36
C ALA A 6 32.94 2.17 43.01
N ASP A 7 32.77 0.84 42.94
CA ASP A 7 32.25 0.18 41.74
C ASP A 7 30.77 0.48 41.49
N SER A 8 29.96 0.57 42.56
CA SER A 8 28.54 0.93 42.44
C SER A 8 28.33 2.33 41.84
N TYR A 9 29.22 3.27 42.14
CA TYR A 9 29.14 4.63 41.59
C TYR A 9 29.42 4.66 40.08
N LYS A 10 30.36 3.84 39.61
CA LYS A 10 30.69 3.71 38.19
C LYS A 10 29.59 2.98 37.42
N ASN A 11 29.08 1.90 37.99
CA ASN A 11 28.01 1.07 37.41
C ASN A 11 26.71 1.85 37.20
N ASN A 12 26.32 2.71 38.15
CA ASN A 12 25.10 3.50 38.04
C ASN A 12 25.17 4.57 36.93
N ARG A 13 26.35 5.16 36.71
CA ARG A 13 26.55 6.18 35.68
C ARG A 13 26.59 5.57 34.27
N GLU A 14 27.13 4.36 34.14
CA GLU A 14 27.12 3.61 32.88
C GLU A 14 25.74 3.08 32.50
N LYS A 15 24.95 2.62 33.48
CA LYS A 15 23.57 2.18 33.24
C LYS A 15 22.71 3.29 32.65
N ARG A 16 22.81 4.52 33.17
CA ARG A 16 22.09 5.70 32.64
C ARG A 16 22.43 5.98 31.17
N LYS A 17 23.72 5.94 30.81
CA LYS A 17 24.17 6.13 29.42
C LYS A 17 23.68 5.02 28.49
N LYS A 18 23.60 3.78 28.97
CA LYS A 18 23.12 2.63 28.19
C LYS A 18 21.61 2.71 27.94
N GLU A 19 20.83 3.13 28.93
CA GLU A 19 19.38 3.29 28.80
C GLU A 19 18.99 4.40 27.83
N GLU A 20 19.68 5.54 27.85
CA GLU A 20 19.42 6.63 26.89
C GLU A 20 19.69 6.21 25.45
N LYS A 21 20.76 5.44 25.21
CA LYS A 21 21.08 4.90 23.88
C LYS A 21 20.01 3.90 23.40
N LYS A 22 19.54 3.03 24.31
CA LYS A 22 18.46 2.07 24.00
C LYS A 22 17.16 2.78 23.63
N LYS A 23 16.76 3.82 24.37
CA LYS A 23 15.56 4.62 24.06
C LYS A 23 15.65 5.27 22.67
N LYS A 24 16.81 5.83 22.30
CA LYS A 24 17.03 6.43 20.98
C LYS A 24 16.97 5.39 19.84
N LEU A 25 17.52 4.19 20.05
CA LEU A 25 17.46 3.11 19.07
C LEU A 25 16.04 2.60 18.86
N LEU A 26 15.29 2.37 19.95
CA LEU A 26 13.89 1.94 19.87
C LEU A 26 13.00 2.98 19.17
N PHE A 27 13.23 4.27 19.44
CA PHE A 27 12.53 5.35 18.74
C PHE A 27 12.83 5.33 17.24
N ARG A 28 14.11 5.24 16.85
CA ARG A 28 14.51 5.12 15.44
C ARG A 28 13.92 3.89 14.76
N LEU A 29 13.86 2.75 15.44
CA LEU A 29 13.28 1.52 14.90
C LEU A 29 11.77 1.68 14.63
N LYS A 30 11.05 2.30 15.56
CA LYS A 30 9.62 2.63 15.40
C LYS A 30 9.39 3.61 14.25
N THR A 31 10.21 4.66 14.16
CA THR A 31 10.14 5.62 13.06
C THR A 31 10.48 4.96 11.72
N ALA A 32 11.47 4.08 11.67
CA ALA A 32 11.82 3.33 10.47
C ALA A 32 10.68 2.42 10.01
N LEU A 33 10.04 1.70 10.95
CA LEU A 33 8.87 0.86 10.64
C LEU A 33 7.71 1.70 10.08
N ALA A 34 7.40 2.84 10.70
CA ALA A 34 6.36 3.75 10.22
C ALA A 34 6.70 4.31 8.82
N ALA A 35 7.96 4.66 8.58
CA ALA A 35 8.42 5.11 7.26
C ALA A 35 8.26 4.03 6.19
N VAL A 36 8.55 2.76 6.51
CA VAL A 36 8.35 1.63 5.57
C VAL A 36 6.87 1.47 5.20
N ILE A 37 5.96 1.60 6.17
CA ILE A 37 4.51 1.50 5.91
C ILE A 37 4.06 2.63 4.97
N ILE A 38 4.55 3.85 5.18
CA ILE A 38 4.24 5.00 4.30
C ILE A 38 4.74 4.74 2.88
N VAL A 39 5.97 4.25 2.72
CA VAL A 39 6.54 3.93 1.40
C VAL A 39 5.73 2.83 0.70
N LEU A 40 5.32 1.78 1.43
CA LEU A 40 4.47 0.73 0.87
C LEU A 40 3.14 1.28 0.34
N ILE A 41 2.49 2.19 1.07
CA ILE A 41 1.24 2.83 0.63
C ILE A 41 1.47 3.67 -0.63
N VAL A 42 2.55 4.45 -0.69
CA VAL A 42 2.89 5.27 -1.86
C VAL A 42 3.15 4.39 -3.09
N VAL A 43 3.90 3.30 -2.93
CA VAL A 43 4.18 2.34 -4.01
C VAL A 43 2.90 1.66 -4.48
N TRP A 44 2.00 1.29 -3.56
CA TRP A 44 0.72 0.67 -3.90
C TRP A 44 -0.20 1.62 -4.67
N ILE A 45 -0.35 2.86 -4.22
CA ILE A 45 -1.16 3.88 -4.89
C ILE A 45 -0.56 4.22 -6.25
N GLY A 46 0.76 4.31 -6.36
CA GLY A 46 1.44 4.48 -7.64
C GLY A 46 1.11 3.35 -8.60
N PHE A 47 1.28 2.09 -8.17
CA PHE A 47 1.02 0.91 -9.01
C PHE A 47 -0.46 0.81 -9.43
N SER A 48 -1.40 1.07 -8.53
CA SER A 48 -2.84 1.06 -8.83
C SER A 48 -3.25 2.25 -9.71
N GLY A 49 -2.67 3.43 -9.50
CA GLY A 49 -2.85 4.60 -10.34
C GLY A 49 -2.34 4.35 -11.77
N TYR A 50 -1.18 3.70 -11.92
CA TYR A 50 -0.64 3.31 -13.23
C TYR A 50 -1.50 2.24 -13.91
N GLN A 51 -1.98 1.21 -13.18
CA GLN A 51 -2.94 0.25 -13.75
C GLN A 51 -4.20 0.94 -14.26
N LYS A 52 -4.73 1.92 -13.51
CA LYS A 52 -5.91 2.67 -13.91
C LYS A 52 -5.62 3.73 -14.99
N ILE A 53 -4.38 4.17 -15.15
CA ILE A 53 -3.93 5.10 -16.20
C ILE A 53 -3.64 4.39 -17.52
N GLU A 54 -3.18 3.14 -17.48
CA GLU A 54 -3.23 2.24 -18.66
C GLU A 54 -4.69 2.01 -19.09
N GLU A 55 -5.60 1.90 -18.12
CA GLU A 55 -7.05 1.72 -18.34
C GLU A 55 -7.79 3.00 -18.75
N SER A 56 -7.21 4.19 -18.51
CA SER A 56 -7.79 5.52 -18.82
C SER A 56 -7.02 6.29 -19.89
N ARG A 57 -5.98 5.72 -20.50
CA ARG A 57 -5.82 5.91 -21.95
C ARG A 57 -7.14 5.42 -22.57
N PRO A 58 -7.76 6.20 -23.47
CA PRO A 58 -9.10 5.90 -23.96
C PRO A 58 -9.09 4.44 -24.36
N ARG A 59 -9.88 3.61 -23.67
CA ARG A 59 -10.08 2.23 -24.08
C ARG A 59 -10.58 2.32 -25.51
N ALA A 60 -9.66 2.14 -26.44
CA ALA A 60 -9.97 1.94 -27.83
C ALA A 60 -10.93 0.77 -27.82
N SER A 61 -12.19 1.04 -28.16
CA SER A 61 -13.12 0.02 -28.63
C SER A 61 -13.10 -1.27 -27.79
N VAL A 62 -13.63 -1.24 -26.56
CA VAL A 62 -14.58 -2.31 -26.27
C VAL A 62 -15.86 -1.88 -26.98
N THR A 63 -15.86 -2.06 -28.31
CA THR A 63 -17.09 -2.20 -29.06
C THR A 63 -17.76 -3.38 -28.38
N ALA A 64 -18.64 -3.10 -27.43
CA ALA A 64 -19.65 -4.07 -27.08
C ALA A 64 -20.35 -4.32 -28.41
N ASP A 65 -20.10 -5.49 -28.99
CA ASP A 65 -20.61 -5.84 -30.30
C ASP A 65 -22.12 -6.04 -30.12
N TYR A 66 -22.90 -4.99 -30.41
CA TYR A 66 -24.36 -5.00 -30.29
C TYR A 66 -25.03 -5.63 -31.52
N SER A 67 -24.24 -6.15 -32.46
CA SER A 67 -24.72 -6.87 -33.65
C SER A 67 -25.70 -8.00 -33.27
N ALA A 68 -25.41 -8.75 -32.22
CA ALA A 68 -26.30 -9.80 -31.73
C ALA A 68 -27.66 -9.28 -31.19
N PHE A 69 -27.68 -8.06 -30.65
CA PHE A 69 -28.91 -7.44 -30.17
C PHE A 69 -29.75 -6.88 -31.32
N GLU A 70 -29.09 -6.29 -32.32
CA GLU A 70 -29.75 -5.82 -33.55
C GLU A 70 -30.32 -6.98 -34.37
N GLU A 71 -29.61 -8.10 -34.47
CA GLU A 71 -30.10 -9.31 -35.17
C GLU A 71 -31.32 -9.92 -34.46
N TYR A 72 -31.33 -9.94 -33.13
CA TYR A 72 -32.50 -10.37 -32.35
C TYR A 72 -33.71 -9.45 -32.58
N LEU A 73 -33.52 -8.14 -32.50
CA LEU A 73 -34.60 -7.17 -32.74
C LEU A 73 -35.14 -7.25 -34.17
N ASN A 74 -34.26 -7.38 -35.17
CA ASN A 74 -34.67 -7.54 -36.57
C ASN A 74 -35.35 -8.89 -36.84
N GLY A 75 -34.93 -9.96 -36.17
CA GLY A 75 -35.61 -11.25 -36.23
C GLY A 75 -37.01 -11.17 -35.63
N LEU A 76 -37.18 -10.42 -34.54
CA LEU A 76 -38.49 -10.19 -33.91
C LEU A 76 -39.40 -9.34 -34.81
N SER A 77 -38.93 -8.19 -35.28
CA SER A 77 -39.72 -7.31 -36.15
C SER A 77 -40.03 -7.95 -37.51
N GLY A 78 -39.08 -8.70 -38.08
CA GLY A 78 -39.30 -9.45 -39.31
C GLY A 78 -40.28 -10.61 -39.17
N THR A 79 -40.52 -11.11 -37.94
CA THR A 79 -41.54 -12.13 -37.67
C THR A 79 -42.92 -11.50 -37.49
N GLU A 80 -42.99 -10.26 -37.02
CA GLU A 80 -44.25 -9.50 -36.86
C GLU A 80 -44.83 -8.99 -38.21
N GLU A 81 -44.02 -8.92 -39.27
CA GLU A 81 -44.47 -8.45 -40.60
C GLU A 81 -44.95 -9.59 -41.54
N THR A 82 -44.96 -10.84 -41.06
CA THR A 82 -45.40 -12.01 -41.84
C THR A 82 -46.57 -12.79 -41.21
N GLU A 83 -47.51 -12.09 -40.56
CA GLU A 83 -48.85 -12.63 -40.28
C GLU A 83 -49.97 -11.67 -40.74
#